data_AF-A0A7S1JMJ2-F1
#
_entry.id   AF-A0A7S1JMJ2-F1
#
_cell.length_a   1.000
_cell.length_b   1.000
_cell.length_c   1.000
_cell.angle_alpha   90.00
_cell.angle_beta   90.00
_cell.angle_gamma   90.00
#
_symmetry.space_group_name_H-M   'P 1'
#
loop_
_entity.id
_entity.type
_entity.pdbx_description
1 polymer ?
#
loop_
_entity_poly.entity_id
_entity_poly.type
_entity_poly.pdbx_seq_one_letter_code
_entity_poly.pdbx_strand_id
1 'polypeptide(L)'
;ERSLSSVGLSLSAHTLTFTDPHDRDHPCLWHRDTTKLPPIEEVHVDVRSTVADDQFEAFYSSMVAAVISFTSKLKGHKRTTVCFEDDAVRTYFEQRFLAELAGLNLNGGPYEFSFSDFSLVVERLDT
;
A
#
# COMPACT_ATOMS: atom_id res chain seq x y z
N GLU A 1 -4.02 24.15 -13.39
CA GLU A 1 -4.01 23.45 -12.09
C GLU A 1 -2.82 22.50 -12.07
N ARG A 2 -1.96 22.52 -11.04
CA ARG A 2 -0.79 21.62 -10.97
C ARG A 2 -1.27 20.24 -10.53
N SER A 3 -1.38 19.30 -11.47
CA SER A 3 -1.60 17.89 -11.16
C SER A 3 -0.37 17.36 -10.39
N LEU A 4 -0.57 16.73 -9.24
CA LEU A 4 0.48 15.94 -8.60
C LEU A 4 0.40 14.55 -9.21
N SER A 5 1.16 14.29 -10.28
CA SER A 5 1.12 12.97 -10.93
C SER A 5 1.53 11.84 -9.98
N SER A 6 2.38 12.15 -9.00
CA SER A 6 2.86 11.16 -8.03
C SER A 6 3.03 11.73 -6.61
N VAL A 7 2.95 10.83 -5.61
CA VAL A 7 3.27 11.11 -4.20
C VAL A 7 4.21 10.05 -3.64
N GLY A 8 5.20 10.47 -2.85
CA GLY A 8 6.12 9.58 -2.14
C GLY A 8 5.85 9.58 -0.64
N LEU A 9 5.78 8.39 -0.04
CA LEU A 9 5.65 8.17 1.39
C LEU A 9 6.87 7.38 1.86
N SER A 10 7.54 7.84 2.91
CA SER A 10 8.58 7.08 3.60
C SER A 10 8.07 6.72 4.98
N LEU A 11 8.02 5.43 5.28
CA LEU A 11 7.37 4.88 6.46
C LEU A 11 8.33 3.97 7.19
N SER A 12 8.30 4.02 8.52
CA SER A 12 8.93 2.99 9.33
C SER A 12 7.97 1.80 9.44
N ALA A 13 8.47 0.60 9.17
CA ALA A 13 7.72 -0.64 9.31
C ALA A 13 7.20 -0.81 10.75
N HIS A 14 8.01 -0.40 11.74
CA HIS A 14 7.61 -0.34 13.14
C HIS A 14 6.41 0.58 13.38
N THR A 15 6.29 1.74 12.73
CA THR A 15 5.09 2.59 12.92
C THR A 15 3.80 1.88 12.48
N LEU A 16 3.89 1.02 11.46
CA LEU A 16 2.77 0.28 10.92
C LEU A 16 2.32 -0.89 11.80
N THR A 17 3.14 -1.32 12.77
CA THR A 17 2.78 -2.40 13.70
C THR A 17 1.99 -1.93 14.91
N PHE A 18 2.04 -0.63 15.24
CA PHE A 18 1.34 -0.06 16.41
C PHE A 18 0.07 0.70 16.05
N THR A 19 -0.17 0.93 14.77
CA THR A 19 -1.34 1.69 14.32
C THR A 19 -2.46 0.73 13.93
N ASP A 20 -3.67 1.00 14.39
CA ASP A 20 -4.84 0.25 13.92
C ASP A 20 -5.03 0.55 12.42
N PRO A 21 -5.07 -0.48 11.54
CA PRO A 21 -5.25 -0.31 10.10
C PRO A 21 -6.58 0.36 9.71
N HIS A 22 -7.52 0.47 10.65
CA HIS A 22 -8.80 1.15 10.48
C HIS A 22 -8.87 2.50 11.20
N ASP A 23 -7.81 2.89 11.91
CA ASP A 23 -7.71 4.21 12.49
C ASP A 23 -7.77 5.27 11.38
N ARG A 24 -8.57 6.31 11.62
CA ARG A 24 -8.59 7.45 10.72
C ARG A 24 -7.21 8.08 10.67
N ASP A 25 -6.46 8.15 11.75
CA ASP A 25 -5.17 8.82 11.77
C ASP A 25 -4.02 7.92 11.29
N HIS A 26 -4.33 6.77 10.70
CA HIS A 26 -3.33 5.87 10.14
C HIS A 26 -2.51 6.58 9.05
N PRO A 27 -1.16 6.56 9.12
CA PRO A 27 -0.27 7.43 8.33
C PRO A 27 -0.36 7.22 6.81
N CYS A 28 -1.01 6.14 6.39
CA CYS A 28 -1.09 5.71 4.99
C CYS A 28 -2.53 5.66 4.45
N LEU A 29 -3.53 5.94 5.29
CA LEU A 29 -4.91 5.93 4.82
C LEU A 29 -5.28 7.31 4.29
N TRP A 30 -5.61 7.38 3.01
CA TRP A 30 -6.26 8.57 2.49
C TRP A 30 -7.67 8.73 3.05
N HIS A 31 -7.98 9.95 3.48
CA HIS A 31 -9.29 10.31 4.04
C HIS A 31 -10.29 10.66 2.95
N ARG A 32 -11.56 10.75 3.37
CA ARG A 32 -12.71 11.05 2.52
C ARG A 32 -12.67 12.44 1.84
N ASP A 33 -11.83 13.36 2.31
CA ASP A 33 -11.70 14.72 1.75
C ASP A 33 -10.64 14.80 0.63
N THR A 34 -10.24 13.66 0.05
CA THR A 34 -9.38 13.60 -1.16
C THR A 34 -10.01 14.28 -2.38
N THR A 35 -11.30 14.63 -2.33
CA THR A 35 -12.00 15.36 -3.40
C THR A 35 -11.44 16.76 -3.66
N LYS A 36 -10.75 17.35 -2.68
CA LYS A 36 -10.07 18.65 -2.79
C LYS A 36 -8.62 18.54 -3.28
N LEU A 37 -8.05 17.34 -3.27
CA LEU A 37 -6.70 17.12 -3.78
C LEU A 37 -6.73 17.05 -5.31
N PRO A 38 -5.66 17.51 -5.99
CA PRO A 38 -5.49 17.19 -7.40
C PRO A 38 -5.45 15.66 -7.57
N PRO A 39 -5.80 15.13 -8.75
CA PRO A 39 -5.66 13.71 -9.03
C PRO A 39 -4.24 13.24 -8.71
N ILE A 40 -4.13 12.10 -8.01
CA ILE A 40 -2.86 11.44 -7.69
C ILE A 40 -2.89 10.11 -8.44
N GLU A 41 -2.07 10.02 -9.48
CA GLU A 41 -2.03 8.84 -10.35
C GLU A 41 -1.11 7.76 -9.78
N GLU A 42 -0.01 8.17 -9.15
CA GLU A 42 1.03 7.25 -8.67
C GLU A 42 1.33 7.45 -7.18
N VAL A 43 1.45 6.36 -6.44
CA VAL A 43 1.87 6.34 -5.03
C VAL A 43 3.12 5.49 -4.91
N HIS A 44 4.18 6.05 -4.34
CA HIS A 44 5.39 5.32 -4.00
C HIS A 44 5.52 5.25 -2.48
N VAL A 45 5.67 4.05 -1.94
CA VAL A 45 5.83 3.79 -0.52
C VAL A 45 7.18 3.14 -0.30
N ASP A 46 8.02 3.75 0.52
CA ASP A 46 9.33 3.23 0.94
C ASP A 46 9.22 2.79 2.41
N VAL A 47 9.18 1.48 2.63
CA VAL A 47 9.08 0.86 3.95
C VAL A 47 10.48 0.56 4.48
N ARG A 48 10.85 1.29 5.52
CA ARG A 48 12.16 1.22 6.18
C ARG A 48 12.09 0.49 7.50
N SER A 49 13.25 0.09 8.02
CA SER A 49 13.40 -0.60 9.32
C SER A 49 12.86 -2.04 9.35
N THR A 50 13.34 -2.79 10.34
CA THR A 50 12.93 -4.17 10.59
C THR A 50 11.64 -4.24 11.41
N VAL A 51 10.94 -5.38 11.34
CA VAL A 51 9.78 -5.71 12.18
C VAL A 51 10.11 -6.97 12.96
N ALA A 52 9.67 -7.06 14.21
CA ALA A 52 9.81 -8.28 14.99
C ALA A 52 8.81 -9.34 14.49
N ASP A 53 9.16 -10.62 14.58
CA ASP A 53 8.35 -11.71 14.02
C ASP A 53 6.89 -11.72 14.50
N ASP A 54 6.67 -11.35 15.77
CA ASP A 54 5.35 -11.27 16.40
C ASP A 54 4.50 -10.08 15.93
N GLN A 55 5.10 -9.16 15.18
CA GLN A 55 4.46 -7.95 14.67
C GLN A 55 4.18 -8.00 13.16
N PHE A 56 4.60 -9.07 12.47
CA PHE A 56 4.45 -9.18 11.03
C PHE A 56 2.98 -9.15 10.55
N GLU A 57 2.05 -9.79 11.26
CA GLU A 57 0.61 -9.76 10.91
C GLU A 57 0.02 -8.34 11.05
N ALA A 58 0.43 -7.60 12.08
CA ALA A 58 -0.01 -6.22 12.29
C ALA A 58 0.51 -5.31 11.18
N PHE A 59 1.80 -5.43 10.87
CA PHE A 59 2.42 -4.76 9.73
C PHE A 59 1.69 -5.06 8.41
N TYR A 60 1.46 -6.35 8.12
CA TYR A 60 0.79 -6.80 6.91
C TYR A 60 -0.61 -6.20 6.78
N SER A 61 -1.41 -6.25 7.85
CA SER A 61 -2.76 -5.70 7.89
C SER A 61 -2.79 -4.20 7.60
N SER A 62 -1.88 -3.43 8.22
CA SER A 62 -1.70 -2.00 7.99
C SER A 62 -1.32 -1.67 6.55
N MET A 63 -0.41 -2.45 5.97
CA MET A 63 0.02 -2.25 4.59
C MET A 63 -1.07 -2.60 3.57
N VAL A 64 -1.80 -3.69 3.76
CA VAL A 64 -2.93 -4.05 2.89
C VAL A 64 -4.04 -3.00 2.97
N ALA A 65 -4.37 -2.52 4.17
CA ALA A 65 -5.34 -1.44 4.35
C ALA A 65 -4.91 -0.15 3.62
N ALA A 66 -3.62 0.20 3.68
CA ALA A 66 -3.06 1.32 2.94
C ALA A 66 -3.23 1.16 1.43
N VAL A 67 -2.81 0.01 0.88
CA VAL A 67 -2.93 -0.31 -0.57
C VAL A 67 -4.39 -0.23 -1.05
N ILE A 68 -5.33 -0.78 -0.27
CA ILE A 68 -6.77 -0.69 -0.57
C ILE A 68 -7.23 0.77 -0.54
N SER A 69 -6.74 1.57 0.40
CA SER A 69 -7.07 2.99 0.50
C SER A 69 -6.56 3.77 -0.71
N PHE A 70 -5.34 3.52 -1.18
CA PHE A 70 -4.77 4.15 -2.39
C PHE A 70 -5.61 3.83 -3.63
N THR A 71 -5.86 2.55 -3.85
CA THR A 71 -6.57 2.06 -5.05
C THR A 71 -8.04 2.50 -5.11
N SER A 72 -8.71 2.66 -3.96
CA SER A 72 -10.14 2.96 -3.90
C SER A 72 -10.49 4.44 -3.70
N LYS A 73 -9.62 5.24 -3.08
CA LYS A 73 -9.96 6.62 -2.67
C LYS A 73 -9.23 7.72 -3.43
N LEU A 74 -8.11 7.41 -4.08
CA LEU A 74 -7.38 8.40 -4.85
C LEU A 74 -8.01 8.55 -6.24
N LYS A 75 -8.43 9.79 -6.55
CA LYS A 75 -8.98 10.12 -7.86
C LYS A 75 -7.90 9.99 -8.92
N GLY A 76 -8.16 9.17 -9.94
CA GLY A 76 -7.24 8.97 -11.06
C GLY A 76 -6.07 8.05 -10.75
N HIS A 77 -6.09 7.31 -9.63
CA HIS A 77 -5.05 6.34 -9.31
C HIS A 77 -4.85 5.32 -10.43
N LYS A 78 -3.58 5.12 -10.78
CA LYS A 78 -3.08 4.19 -11.78
C LYS A 78 -2.08 3.21 -11.18
N ARG A 79 -1.20 3.65 -10.29
CA ARG A 79 -0.14 2.76 -9.77
C ARG A 79 0.19 3.04 -8.30
N THR A 80 0.33 1.98 -7.51
CA THR A 80 1.00 2.00 -6.21
C THR A 80 2.24 1.11 -6.30
N THR A 81 3.39 1.60 -5.84
CA THR A 81 4.61 0.80 -5.66
C THR A 81 4.99 0.82 -4.19
N VAL A 82 5.13 -0.34 -3.57
CA VAL A 82 5.61 -0.49 -2.20
C VAL A 82 6.98 -1.16 -2.23
N CYS A 83 8.02 -0.44 -1.85
CA CYS A 83 9.38 -0.94 -1.72
C CYS A 83 9.67 -1.30 -0.27
N PHE A 84 10.34 -2.42 -0.05
CA PHE A 84 10.74 -2.88 1.28
C PHE A 84 12.27 -2.88 1.39
N GLU A 85 12.81 -2.20 2.40
CA GLU A 85 14.25 -2.20 2.69
C GLU A 85 14.71 -3.52 3.33
N ASP A 86 13.84 -4.15 4.12
CA ASP A 86 14.13 -5.39 4.83
C ASP A 86 13.57 -6.63 4.10
N ASP A 87 14.46 -7.60 3.83
CA ASP A 87 14.13 -8.82 3.09
C ASP A 87 13.20 -9.77 3.84
N ALA A 88 13.25 -9.80 5.18
CA ALA A 88 12.38 -10.67 5.98
C ALA A 88 10.95 -10.13 5.97
N VAL A 89 10.78 -8.82 6.16
CA VAL A 89 9.50 -8.10 6.01
C VAL A 89 8.93 -8.32 4.62
N ARG A 90 9.75 -8.16 3.57
CA ARG A 90 9.35 -8.38 2.17
C ARG A 90 8.85 -9.80 1.94
N THR A 91 9.66 -10.78 2.32
CA THR A 91 9.38 -12.20 2.09
C THR A 91 8.10 -12.63 2.80
N TYR A 92 7.94 -12.22 4.06
CA TYR A 92 6.73 -12.50 4.81
C TYR A 92 5.52 -11.85 4.15
N PHE A 93 5.61 -10.57 3.79
CA PHE A 93 4.52 -9.83 3.16
C PHE A 93 4.09 -10.50 1.84
N GLU A 94 5.04 -10.84 0.97
CA GLU A 94 4.78 -11.50 -0.31
C GLU A 94 4.05 -12.84 -0.12
N GLN A 95 4.58 -13.70 0.76
CA GLN A 95 3.96 -15.00 1.05
C GLN A 95 2.53 -14.85 1.59
N ARG A 96 2.34 -13.92 2.53
CA ARG A 96 1.04 -13.67 3.15
C ARG A 96 0.05 -13.08 2.14
N PHE A 97 0.51 -12.12 1.33
CA PHE A 97 -0.30 -11.48 0.29
C PHE A 97 -0.78 -12.49 -0.75
N LEU A 98 0.11 -13.36 -1.25
CA LEU A 98 -0.26 -14.41 -2.20
C LEU A 98 -1.25 -15.41 -1.61
N ALA A 99 -1.10 -15.76 -0.33
CA ALA A 99 -2.03 -16.65 0.36
C ALA A 99 -3.44 -16.06 0.50
N GLU A 100 -3.56 -14.74 0.65
CA GLU A 100 -4.84 -14.04 0.82
C GLU A 100 -5.34 -13.37 -0.46
N LEU A 101 -4.59 -13.41 -1.55
CA LEU A 101 -4.89 -12.69 -2.79
C LEU A 101 -6.31 -12.98 -3.31
N ALA A 102 -6.79 -14.22 -3.16
CA ALA A 102 -8.15 -14.61 -3.54
C ALA A 102 -9.26 -14.02 -2.63
N GLY A 103 -8.95 -13.74 -1.37
CA GLY A 103 -9.86 -13.15 -0.38
C GLY A 103 -9.81 -11.62 -0.35
N LEU A 104 -8.71 -11.03 -0.83
CA LEU A 104 -8.65 -9.60 -1.08
C LEU A 104 -9.63 -9.28 -2.21
N ASN A 105 -10.56 -8.36 -1.95
CA ASN A 105 -11.56 -7.85 -2.91
C ASN A 105 -10.93 -7.00 -4.04
N LEU A 106 -9.67 -7.29 -4.34
CA LEU A 106 -8.80 -6.75 -5.35
C LEU A 106 -8.76 -7.68 -6.58
N ASN A 107 -9.00 -8.98 -6.38
CA ASN A 107 -9.09 -9.96 -7.46
C ASN A 107 -10.39 -9.78 -8.26
N GLY A 108 -10.28 -9.48 -9.56
CA GLY A 108 -11.42 -9.19 -10.45
C GLY A 108 -11.79 -7.70 -10.55
N GLY A 109 -11.09 -6.82 -9.84
CA GLY A 109 -11.15 -5.38 -10.04
C GLY A 109 -10.29 -4.91 -11.22
N PRO A 110 -10.24 -3.61 -11.52
CA PRO A 110 -9.43 -3.07 -12.60
C PRO A 110 -7.94 -3.01 -12.24
N TYR A 111 -7.45 -3.87 -11.33
CA TYR A 111 -6.09 -3.80 -10.80
C TYR A 111 -5.38 -5.15 -10.93
N GLU A 112 -4.13 -5.09 -11.36
CA GLU A 112 -3.18 -6.20 -11.40
C GLU A 112 -2.08 -6.00 -10.36
N PHE A 113 -1.51 -7.12 -9.89
CA PHE A 113 -0.47 -7.17 -8.88
C PHE A 113 0.75 -7.89 -9.43
N SER A 114 1.92 -7.32 -9.19
CA SER A 114 3.18 -7.98 -9.48
C SER A 114 4.19 -7.74 -8.36
N PHE A 115 5.11 -8.70 -8.21
CA PHE A 115 6.27 -8.56 -7.35
C PHE A 115 7.51 -8.38 -8.20
N SER A 116 8.37 -7.44 -7.83
CA SER A 116 9.74 -7.32 -8.32
C SER A 116 10.72 -7.58 -7.17
N ASP A 117 12.02 -7.59 -7.45
CA ASP A 117 13.08 -7.95 -6.48
C ASP A 117 12.90 -7.29 -5.10
N PHE A 118 12.41 -6.04 -5.05
CA PHE A 118 12.23 -5.29 -3.80
C PHE A 118 10.85 -4.66 -3.61
N SER A 119 9.88 -4.93 -4.49
CA SER A 119 8.60 -4.20 -4.43
C SER A 119 7.37 -5.00 -4.79
N LEU A 120 6.26 -4.65 -4.14
CA LEU A 120 4.91 -4.90 -4.63
C LEU A 120 4.51 -3.75 -5.56
N VAL A 121 4.02 -4.07 -6.74
CA VAL A 121 3.40 -3.12 -7.67
C VAL A 121 1.92 -3.47 -7.83
N VAL A 122 1.08 -2.47 -7.65
CA VAL A 122 -0.36 -2.52 -7.89
C VAL A 122 -0.69 -1.55 -9.00
N GLU A 123 -1.15 -2.04 -10.13
CA GLU A 123 -1.35 -1.23 -11.33
C GLU A 123 -2.76 -1.38 -11.85
N ARG A 124 -3.35 -0.27 -12.31
CA ARG A 124 -4.66 -0.24 -12.91
C ARG A 124 -4.57 -0.74 -14.35
N LEU A 125 -5.38 -1.73 -14.68
CA LEU A 125 -5.63 -2.17 -16.03
C LEU A 125 -6.41 -1.05 -16.75
N ASP A 126 -5.72 -0.28 -17.57
CA ASP A 126 -6.34 0.68 -18.48
C ASP A 126 -7.13 -0.11 -19.55
N THR A 127 -8.45 -0.14 -19.44
CA THR A 127 -9.36 -0.52 -20.53
C THR A 127 -9.61 0.63 -21.49
#